data_AF-A0A1Y3BIJ9-F1
#
_entry.id   AF-A0A1Y3BIJ9-F1
#
_cell.length_a   1.000
_cell.length_b   1.000
_cell.length_c   1.000
_cell.angle_alpha   90.00
_cell.angle_beta   90.00
_cell.angle_gamma   90.00
#
_symmetry.space_group_name_H-M   'P 1'
#
loop_
_entity.id
_entity.type
_entity.pdbx_description
1 polymer ?
#
loop_
_entity_poly.entity_id
_entity_poly.type
_entity_poly.pdbx_seq_one_letter_code
_entity_poly.pdbx_strand_id
1 'polypeptide(L)'
;MECPIYAKIYWPVKNCTEIEIYPEHTAFDVINYILTSQIYSSTNLNHSSQINTSSQWSFAIRLICRNLNQSDHVWIHPSKNMLEFLDQNQMQFEKGYKLELRMRYIPSNLKELYQNDFPGFKFLYNQVLEEFLGLELSTTKLLTNQDLILELGCFEILRSHPYLTPQALEKNSNWDVLENDFHRIFPLSFTNSIKVKKFLFSFF
;
A
#
# COMPACT_ATOMS: atom_id res chain seq x y z
N MET A 1 -19.18 7.84 30.73
CA MET A 1 -18.70 7.45 29.38
C MET A 1 -17.39 8.17 29.19
N GLU A 2 -16.31 7.43 29.01
CA GLU A 2 -15.06 8.02 28.55
C GLU A 2 -15.23 8.48 27.10
N CYS A 3 -14.67 9.64 26.76
CA CYS A 3 -14.74 10.17 25.39
C CYS A 3 -13.82 9.34 24.47
N PRO A 4 -14.24 9.05 23.23
CA PRO A 4 -13.39 8.37 22.27
C PRO A 4 -12.17 9.23 21.91
N ILE A 5 -11.05 8.57 21.60
CA ILE A 5 -9.84 9.23 21.08
C ILE A 5 -9.78 9.01 19.57
N TYR A 6 -9.47 10.07 18.82
CA TYR A 6 -9.24 9.96 17.38
C TYR A 6 -7.81 9.50 17.09
N ALA A 7 -7.68 8.48 16.23
CA ALA A 7 -6.39 8.02 15.74
C ALA A 7 -6.36 7.99 14.22
N LYS A 8 -5.17 8.28 13.66
CA LYS A 8 -4.90 8.19 12.23
C LYS A 8 -4.18 6.89 11.92
N ILE A 9 -4.80 6.05 11.12
CA ILE A 9 -4.22 4.79 10.64
C ILE A 9 -3.87 4.96 9.16
N TYR A 10 -2.58 4.88 8.86
CA TYR A 10 -2.06 4.93 7.50
C TYR A 10 -2.12 3.55 6.86
N TRP A 11 -2.28 3.51 5.54
CA TRP A 11 -2.27 2.26 4.78
C TRP A 11 -1.76 2.55 3.35
N PRO A 12 -1.45 1.51 2.54
CA PRO A 12 -0.74 1.67 1.27
C PRO A 12 -1.29 2.76 0.35
N VAL A 13 -0.41 3.35 -0.45
CA VAL A 13 -0.68 4.49 -1.35
C VAL A 13 -0.90 5.80 -0.58
N LYS A 14 -0.24 5.95 0.57
CA LYS A 14 -0.34 7.14 1.45
C LYS A 14 -1.78 7.46 1.88
N ASN A 15 -2.65 6.46 1.89
CA ASN A 15 -4.00 6.61 2.42
C ASN A 15 -3.95 6.75 3.95
N CYS A 16 -4.95 7.43 4.49
CA CYS A 16 -5.10 7.65 5.92
C CYS A 16 -6.57 7.59 6.28
N THR A 17 -6.89 6.80 7.29
CA THR A 17 -8.24 6.72 7.85
C THR A 17 -8.18 7.22 9.28
N GLU A 18 -8.98 8.24 9.58
CA GLU A 18 -9.20 8.71 10.95
C GLU A 18 -10.34 7.92 11.57
N ILE A 19 -10.12 7.38 12.77
CA ILE A 19 -11.07 6.50 13.46
C ILE A 19 -11.21 6.92 14.92
N GLU A 20 -12.44 6.84 15.44
CA GLU A 20 -12.75 6.95 16.86
C GLU A 20 -12.45 5.63 17.58
N ILE A 21 -11.61 5.70 18.60
CA ILE A 21 -11.22 4.56 19.43
C ILE A 21 -11.92 4.68 20.78
N TYR A 22 -12.80 3.72 21.04
CA TYR A 22 -13.55 3.57 22.27
C TYR A 22 -12.80 2.64 23.25
N PRO A 23 -13.06 2.72 24.57
CA PRO A 23 -12.32 1.96 25.58
C PRO A 23 -12.29 0.45 25.37
N GLU A 24 -13.30 -0.13 24.73
CA GLU A 24 -13.41 -1.55 24.42
C GLU A 24 -12.69 -1.96 23.13
N HIS A 25 -12.28 -1.02 22.28
CA HIS A 25 -11.70 -1.33 20.98
C HIS A 25 -10.30 -1.91 21.12
N THR A 26 -10.16 -3.12 20.56
CA THR A 26 -8.88 -3.78 20.34
C THR A 26 -8.29 -3.39 18.98
N ALA A 27 -7.02 -3.74 18.74
CA ALA A 27 -6.41 -3.56 17.44
C ALA A 27 -7.18 -4.31 16.33
N PHE A 28 -7.77 -5.46 16.65
CA PHE A 28 -8.63 -6.20 15.72
C PHE A 28 -9.88 -5.42 15.32
N ASP A 29 -10.53 -4.74 16.25
CA ASP A 29 -11.73 -3.93 15.98
C ASP A 29 -11.39 -2.76 15.05
N VAL A 30 -10.26 -2.10 15.29
CA VAL A 30 -9.75 -1.02 14.42
C VAL A 30 -9.42 -1.55 13.02
N ILE A 31 -8.77 -2.71 12.91
CA ILE A 31 -8.48 -3.36 11.62
C ILE A 31 -9.80 -3.61 10.88
N ASN A 32 -10.75 -4.28 11.53
CA ASN A 32 -12.03 -4.64 10.91
C ASN A 32 -12.82 -3.42 10.44
N TYR A 33 -12.81 -2.33 11.21
CA TYR A 33 -13.43 -1.08 10.78
C TYR A 33 -12.83 -0.58 9.46
N ILE A 34 -11.50 -0.54 9.33
CA ILE A 34 -10.85 -0.06 8.10
C ILE A 34 -11.10 -1.03 6.95
N LEU A 35 -11.00 -2.34 7.19
CA LEU A 35 -11.28 -3.36 6.18
C LEU A 35 -12.70 -3.18 5.62
N THR A 36 -13.71 -3.13 6.49
CA THR A 36 -15.12 -3.00 6.11
C THR A 36 -15.45 -1.66 5.45
N SER A 37 -14.95 -0.55 5.99
CA SER A 37 -15.33 0.80 5.54
C SER A 37 -14.52 1.31 4.35
N GLN A 38 -13.28 0.88 4.17
CA GLN A 38 -12.38 1.43 3.15
C GLN A 38 -12.01 0.41 2.07
N ILE A 39 -11.70 -0.82 2.47
CA ILE A 39 -11.11 -1.81 1.55
C ILE A 39 -12.19 -2.63 0.85
N TYR A 40 -13.20 -3.06 1.61
CA TYR A 40 -14.29 -3.92 1.15
C TYR A 40 -15.62 -3.16 1.01
N SER A 41 -15.63 -1.83 1.11
CA SER A 41 -16.88 -1.05 1.10
C SER A 41 -17.66 -1.15 -0.22
N SER A 42 -16.95 -1.34 -1.34
CA SER A 42 -17.53 -1.37 -2.69
C SER A 42 -17.97 -2.77 -3.15
N THR A 43 -17.76 -3.84 -2.38
CA THR A 43 -18.14 -5.21 -2.77
C THR A 43 -19.63 -5.53 -2.59
N ASN A 44 -20.48 -4.51 -2.40
CA ASN A 44 -21.94 -4.64 -2.30
C ASN A 44 -22.64 -4.65 -3.67
N LEU A 45 -22.40 -5.69 -4.47
CA LEU A 45 -23.35 -6.11 -5.52
C LEU A 45 -23.58 -7.62 -5.39
N ASN A 46 -24.67 -7.96 -4.68
CA ASN A 46 -25.40 -9.23 -4.74
C ASN A 46 -24.84 -10.49 -4.07
N HIS A 47 -23.90 -10.39 -3.15
CA HIS A 47 -23.78 -11.42 -2.12
C HIS A 47 -23.60 -10.76 -0.76
N SER A 48 -24.41 -11.20 0.20
CA SER A 48 -24.10 -11.19 1.63
C SER A 48 -22.87 -12.07 1.92
N SER A 49 -21.79 -11.87 1.17
CA SER A 49 -20.48 -12.43 1.45
C SER A 49 -19.92 -11.60 2.59
N GLN A 50 -20.17 -12.10 3.80
CA GLN A 50 -19.25 -11.98 4.92
C GLN A 50 -17.84 -11.82 4.37
N ILE A 51 -17.09 -10.79 4.79
CA ILE A 51 -15.63 -10.81 4.63
C ILE A 51 -15.22 -12.24 4.98
N ASN A 52 -14.56 -12.95 4.07
CA ASN A 52 -14.09 -14.30 4.37
C ASN A 52 -13.29 -14.14 5.66
N THR A 53 -13.79 -14.63 6.78
CA THR A 53 -13.33 -14.22 8.12
C THR A 53 -11.83 -14.47 8.27
N SER A 54 -11.34 -15.45 7.51
CA SER A 54 -9.95 -15.76 7.16
C SER A 54 -9.09 -14.55 6.73
N SER A 55 -9.59 -13.68 5.84
CA SER A 55 -8.84 -12.56 5.28
C SER A 55 -8.51 -11.49 6.32
N GLN A 56 -9.37 -11.28 7.34
CA GLN A 56 -9.13 -10.27 8.38
C GLN A 56 -7.88 -10.58 9.20
N TRP A 57 -7.64 -11.87 9.46
CA TRP A 57 -6.47 -12.35 10.19
C TRP A 57 -5.16 -12.18 9.42
N SER A 58 -5.22 -11.87 8.13
CA SER A 58 -4.03 -11.57 7.33
C SER A 58 -3.45 -10.17 7.63
N PHE A 59 -4.24 -9.29 8.26
CA PHE A 59 -3.88 -7.90 8.51
C PHE A 59 -3.39 -7.68 9.95
N ALA A 60 -2.52 -6.69 10.12
CA ALA A 60 -2.03 -6.23 11.41
C ALA A 60 -1.70 -4.73 11.36
N ILE A 61 -1.77 -4.07 12.52
CA ILE A 61 -1.29 -2.70 12.69
C ILE A 61 0.14 -2.74 13.26
N ARG A 62 1.00 -1.87 12.76
CA ARG A 62 2.30 -1.58 13.35
C ARG A 62 2.45 -0.11 13.69
N LEU A 63 3.25 0.18 14.71
CA LEU A 63 3.78 1.51 15.01
C LEU A 63 5.14 1.66 14.31
N ILE A 64 5.35 2.69 13.49
CA ILE A 64 6.56 2.88 12.69
C ILE A 64 6.94 4.35 12.54
N CYS A 65 8.24 4.66 12.52
CA CYS A 65 8.75 5.97 12.12
C CYS A 65 9.75 5.83 10.96
N ARG A 66 9.28 6.04 9.73
CA ARG A 66 10.10 5.85 8.51
C ARG A 66 11.29 6.83 8.38
N ASN A 67 11.25 7.97 9.09
CA ASN A 67 12.27 9.01 8.99
C ASN A 67 13.45 8.83 9.96
N LEU A 68 13.28 8.05 11.03
CA LEU A 68 14.31 7.83 12.04
C LEU A 68 15.09 6.55 11.74
N ASN A 69 14.40 5.40 11.76
CA ASN A 69 14.97 4.09 11.48
C ASN A 69 13.93 3.24 10.74
N GLN A 70 14.19 2.88 9.48
CA GLN A 70 13.25 2.10 8.66
C GLN A 70 13.00 0.68 9.20
N SER A 71 13.93 0.13 9.97
CA SER A 71 13.80 -1.18 10.63
C SER A 71 13.00 -1.14 11.93
N ASP A 72 12.89 0.03 12.57
CA ASP A 72 12.27 0.14 13.89
C ASP A 72 10.76 0.25 13.75
N HIS A 73 10.09 -0.89 13.97
CA HIS A 73 8.64 -0.97 14.01
C HIS A 73 8.19 -1.97 15.07
N VAL A 74 7.02 -1.71 15.65
CA VAL A 74 6.39 -2.56 16.66
C VAL A 74 5.06 -3.03 16.11
N TRP A 75 4.90 -4.34 15.95
CA TRP A 75 3.62 -4.93 15.60
C TRP A 75 2.70 -4.99 16.80
N ILE A 76 1.46 -4.58 16.62
CA ILE A 76 0.44 -4.56 17.67
C ILE A 76 -0.33 -5.88 17.61
N HIS A 77 -0.40 -6.58 18.74
CA HIS A 77 -1.17 -7.81 18.84
C HIS A 77 -2.66 -7.52 18.64
N PRO A 78 -3.44 -8.36 17.90
CA PRO A 78 -4.85 -8.10 17.62
C PRO A 78 -5.71 -7.83 18.86
N SER A 79 -5.44 -8.54 19.97
CA SER A 79 -6.16 -8.37 21.24
C SER A 79 -5.70 -7.18 22.09
N LYS A 80 -4.69 -6.41 21.66
CA LYS A 80 -4.21 -5.26 22.45
C LYS A 80 -5.29 -4.18 22.45
N ASN A 81 -5.62 -3.70 23.64
CA ASN A 81 -6.48 -2.53 23.82
C ASN A 81 -5.81 -1.30 23.19
N MET A 82 -6.50 -0.62 22.28
CA MET A 82 -5.92 0.47 21.51
C MET A 82 -5.84 1.78 22.30
N LEU A 83 -6.77 2.04 23.21
CA LEU A 83 -6.72 3.24 24.06
C LEU A 83 -5.49 3.19 24.98
N GLU A 84 -5.30 2.06 25.66
CA GLU A 84 -4.08 1.81 26.46
C GLU A 84 -2.81 1.88 25.62
N PHE A 85 -2.83 1.32 24.41
CA PHE A 85 -1.65 1.34 23.54
C PHE A 85 -1.28 2.78 23.16
N LEU A 86 -2.27 3.61 22.83
CA LEU A 86 -2.05 5.02 22.48
C LEU A 86 -1.45 5.80 23.65
N ASP A 87 -2.01 5.63 24.85
CA ASP A 87 -1.51 6.25 26.09
C ASP A 87 -0.05 5.85 26.38
N GLN A 88 0.24 4.54 26.33
CA GLN A 88 1.58 4.00 26.57
C GLN A 88 2.63 4.46 25.55
N ASN A 89 2.22 4.89 24.35
CA ASN A 89 3.11 5.26 23.25
C ASN A 89 3.05 6.76 22.89
N GLN A 90 2.48 7.61 23.74
CA GLN A 90 2.35 9.06 23.48
C GLN A 90 3.67 9.71 23.06
N MET A 91 4.76 9.43 23.77
CA MET A 91 6.11 9.93 23.46
C MET A 91 6.62 9.49 22.08
N GLN A 92 6.19 8.33 21.57
CA GLN A 92 6.57 7.87 20.23
C GLN A 92 5.80 8.67 19.16
N PHE A 93 4.52 8.94 19.38
CA PHE A 93 3.74 9.78 18.47
C PHE A 93 4.30 11.20 18.39
N GLU A 94 4.74 11.78 19.50
CA GLU A 94 5.42 13.08 19.54
C GLU A 94 6.73 13.08 18.73
N LYS A 95 7.44 11.95 18.70
CA LYS A 95 8.63 11.74 17.86
C LYS A 95 8.32 11.46 16.38
N GLY A 96 7.04 11.47 16.00
CA GLY A 96 6.60 11.27 14.62
C GLY A 96 6.36 9.82 14.21
N TYR A 97 6.23 8.89 15.16
CA TYR A 97 5.76 7.54 14.85
C TYR A 97 4.29 7.57 14.41
N LYS A 98 3.92 6.63 13.56
CA LYS A 98 2.59 6.53 12.95
C LYS A 98 2.08 5.09 13.05
N LEU A 99 0.77 4.96 13.17
CA LEU A 99 0.09 3.67 13.05
C LEU A 99 -0.11 3.34 11.58
N GLU A 100 0.25 2.13 11.18
CA GLU A 100 0.16 1.67 9.80
C GLU A 100 -0.50 0.28 9.73
N LEU A 101 -1.57 0.17 8.96
CA LEU A 101 -2.23 -1.09 8.62
C LEU A 101 -1.46 -1.76 7.47
N ARG A 102 -1.19 -3.06 7.63
CA ARG A 102 -0.55 -3.90 6.60
C ARG A 102 -1.17 -5.29 6.54
N MET A 103 -1.05 -5.92 5.38
CA MET A 103 -1.16 -7.37 5.26
C MET A 103 0.17 -7.96 5.72
N ARG A 104 0.15 -8.63 6.87
CA ARG A 104 1.35 -9.19 7.52
C ARG A 104 1.48 -10.68 7.24
N TYR A 105 0.37 -11.41 7.27
CA TYR A 105 0.35 -12.85 7.00
C TYR A 105 -0.09 -13.04 5.57
N ILE A 106 0.90 -13.19 4.68
CA ILE A 106 0.68 -13.25 3.24
C ILE A 106 0.21 -14.66 2.86
N PRO A 107 -0.92 -14.81 2.16
CA PRO A 107 -1.34 -16.10 1.63
C PRO A 107 -0.27 -16.68 0.69
N SER A 108 0.01 -17.97 0.83
CA SER A 108 1.00 -18.65 -0.01
C SER A 108 0.58 -18.72 -1.49
N ASN A 109 -0.73 -18.74 -1.76
CA ASN A 109 -1.28 -18.80 -3.11
C ASN A 109 -1.84 -17.44 -3.56
N LEU A 110 -0.98 -16.61 -4.15
CA LEU A 110 -1.38 -15.27 -4.62
C LEU A 110 -2.38 -15.31 -5.78
N LYS A 111 -2.39 -16.38 -6.59
CA LYS A 111 -3.36 -16.55 -7.68
C LYS A 111 -4.77 -16.75 -7.12
N GLU A 112 -4.88 -17.57 -6.08
CA GLU A 112 -6.14 -17.77 -5.38
C GLU A 112 -6.60 -16.50 -4.66
N LEU A 113 -5.68 -15.77 -4.01
CA LEU A 113 -5.99 -14.46 -3.43
C LEU A 113 -6.53 -13.50 -4.50
N TYR A 114 -5.91 -13.40 -5.67
CA TYR A 114 -6.39 -12.56 -6.77
C TYR A 114 -7.80 -12.94 -7.24
N GLN A 115 -8.07 -14.24 -7.38
CA GLN A 115 -9.34 -14.75 -7.91
C GLN A 115 -10.49 -14.64 -6.91
N ASN A 116 -10.22 -14.88 -5.63
CA ASN A 116 -11.24 -15.01 -4.59
C ASN A 116 -11.37 -13.76 -3.71
N ASP A 117 -10.33 -12.93 -3.61
CA ASP A 117 -10.27 -11.74 -2.78
C ASP A 117 -9.42 -10.64 -3.47
N PHE A 118 -9.98 -10.13 -4.57
CA PHE A 118 -9.31 -9.08 -5.34
C PHE A 118 -9.00 -7.81 -4.53
N PRO A 119 -9.87 -7.30 -3.63
CA PRO A 119 -9.52 -6.14 -2.80
C PRO A 119 -8.33 -6.41 -1.88
N GLY A 120 -8.26 -7.58 -1.23
CA GLY A 120 -7.10 -8.00 -0.44
C GLY A 120 -5.83 -8.14 -1.28
N PHE A 121 -5.93 -8.73 -2.48
CA PHE A 121 -4.82 -8.79 -3.43
C PHE A 121 -4.33 -7.40 -3.82
N LYS A 122 -5.24 -6.47 -4.16
CA LYS A 122 -4.89 -5.10 -4.54
C LYS A 122 -4.23 -4.36 -3.39
N PHE A 123 -4.68 -4.57 -2.16
CA PHE A 123 -4.03 -4.02 -0.98
C PHE A 123 -2.57 -4.51 -0.87
N LEU A 124 -2.35 -5.82 -0.96
CA LEU A 124 -1.01 -6.42 -0.90
C LEU A 124 -0.13 -5.91 -2.05
N TYR A 125 -0.66 -5.81 -3.26
CA TYR A 125 0.05 -5.28 -4.42
C TYR A 125 0.54 -3.85 -4.16
N ASN A 126 -0.36 -2.96 -3.73
CA ASN A 126 -0.01 -1.57 -3.41
C ASN A 126 1.01 -1.48 -2.27
N GLN A 127 0.88 -2.37 -1.28
CA GLN A 127 1.79 -2.47 -0.15
C GLN A 127 3.22 -2.78 -0.60
N VAL A 128 3.39 -3.78 -1.47
CA VAL A 128 4.69 -4.20 -2.01
C VAL A 128 5.24 -3.15 -2.97
N LEU A 129 4.39 -2.56 -3.82
CA LEU A 129 4.79 -1.50 -4.73
C LEU A 129 5.33 -0.29 -3.97
N GLU A 130 4.69 0.12 -2.87
CA GLU A 130 5.17 1.24 -2.05
C GLU A 130 6.53 0.95 -1.40
N GLU A 131 6.74 -0.28 -0.89
CA GLU A 131 8.04 -0.69 -0.34
C GLU A 131 9.13 -0.74 -1.42
N PHE A 132 8.81 -1.27 -2.60
CA PHE A 132 9.71 -1.29 -3.74
C PHE A 132 10.14 0.13 -4.14
N LEU A 133 9.17 1.04 -4.33
CA LEU A 133 9.44 2.41 -4.73
C LEU A 133 10.15 3.22 -3.62
N GLY A 134 9.87 2.93 -2.35
CA GLY A 134 10.41 3.67 -1.20
C GLY A 134 11.77 3.21 -0.70
N LEU A 135 12.00 1.89 -0.59
CA LEU A 135 13.19 1.28 0.04
C LEU A 135 14.18 0.72 -0.98
N GLU A 136 13.70 -0.02 -1.99
CA GLU A 136 14.57 -0.71 -2.94
C GLU A 136 15.13 0.23 -4.03
N LEU A 137 14.35 1.23 -4.44
CA LEU A 137 14.86 2.26 -5.36
C LEU A 137 15.78 3.29 -4.67
N SER A 138 15.61 3.52 -3.37
CA SER A 138 16.43 4.47 -2.61
C SER A 138 17.73 3.87 -2.09
N THR A 139 17.77 2.55 -1.86
CA THR A 139 18.99 1.83 -1.48
C THR A 139 19.65 1.24 -2.72
N THR A 140 20.93 1.54 -2.93
CA THR A 140 21.68 1.33 -4.19
C THR A 140 21.76 -0.12 -4.68
N LYS A 141 21.19 -1.10 -3.95
CA LYS A 141 21.24 -2.53 -4.27
C LYS A 141 20.48 -2.86 -5.56
N LEU A 142 19.25 -2.36 -5.73
CA LEU A 142 18.47 -2.69 -6.92
C LEU A 142 18.80 -1.83 -8.15
N LEU A 143 19.42 -0.65 -7.95
CA LEU A 143 19.90 0.19 -9.06
C LEU A 143 20.93 -0.52 -9.95
N THR A 144 21.51 -1.63 -9.48
CA THR A 144 22.42 -2.49 -10.26
C THR A 144 21.70 -3.32 -11.32
N ASN A 145 20.40 -3.62 -11.15
CA ASN A 145 19.58 -4.35 -12.12
C ASN A 145 18.61 -3.39 -12.83
N GLN A 146 19.17 -2.59 -13.73
CA GLN A 146 18.42 -1.49 -14.32
C GLN A 146 17.24 -1.95 -15.20
N ASP A 147 17.40 -3.07 -15.88
CA ASP A 147 16.40 -3.55 -16.83
C ASP A 147 15.19 -4.13 -16.10
N LEU A 148 15.38 -4.77 -14.93
CA LEU A 148 14.27 -5.21 -14.07
C LEU A 148 13.44 -4.02 -13.56
N ILE A 149 14.10 -2.94 -13.11
CA ILE A 149 13.40 -1.73 -12.66
C ILE A 149 12.56 -1.14 -13.80
N LEU A 150 13.15 -1.06 -15.01
CA LEU A 150 12.47 -0.58 -16.21
C LEU A 150 11.26 -1.44 -16.56
N GLU A 151 11.41 -2.76 -16.56
CA GLU A 151 10.33 -3.71 -16.84
C GLU A 151 9.19 -3.59 -15.82
N LEU A 152 9.49 -3.60 -14.53
CA LEU A 152 8.49 -3.45 -13.47
C LEU A 152 7.75 -2.12 -13.55
N GLY A 153 8.46 -1.03 -13.83
CA GLY A 153 7.80 0.27 -13.99
C GLY A 153 6.97 0.37 -15.27
N CYS A 154 7.38 -0.29 -16.36
CA CYS A 154 6.54 -0.40 -17.57
C CYS A 154 5.24 -1.17 -17.27
N PHE A 155 5.32 -2.27 -16.52
CA PHE A 155 4.12 -2.99 -16.08
C PHE A 155 3.19 -2.12 -15.24
N GLU A 156 3.72 -1.31 -14.31
CA GLU A 156 2.90 -0.40 -13.50
C GLU A 156 2.21 0.68 -14.33
N ILE A 157 2.87 1.20 -15.37
CA ILE A 157 2.28 2.16 -16.32
C ILE A 157 1.17 1.51 -17.13
N LEU A 158 1.43 0.34 -17.72
CA LEU A 158 0.41 -0.37 -18.50
C LEU A 158 -0.79 -0.75 -17.64
N ARG A 159 -0.56 -1.12 -16.38
CA ARG A 159 -1.62 -1.39 -15.40
C ARG A 159 -2.44 -0.14 -15.06
N SER A 160 -1.79 1.02 -14.92
CA SER A 160 -2.44 2.29 -14.55
C SER A 160 -3.13 2.98 -15.73
N HIS A 161 -2.64 2.73 -16.94
CA HIS A 161 -3.17 3.29 -18.18
C HIS A 161 -3.50 2.17 -19.18
N PRO A 162 -4.55 1.37 -18.90
CA PRO A 162 -4.90 0.19 -19.72
C PRO A 162 -5.34 0.56 -21.16
N TYR A 163 -5.56 1.85 -21.44
CA TYR A 163 -5.88 2.38 -22.76
C TYR A 163 -4.65 2.68 -23.63
N LEU A 164 -3.43 2.53 -23.11
CA LEU A 164 -2.21 2.73 -23.90
C LEU A 164 -2.09 1.64 -24.96
N THR A 165 -1.97 2.08 -26.21
CA THR A 165 -1.70 1.26 -27.40
C THR A 165 -0.43 1.75 -28.08
N PRO A 166 0.17 1.00 -29.03
CA PRO A 166 1.34 1.47 -29.80
C PRO A 166 1.09 2.85 -30.43
N GLN A 167 -0.10 3.04 -31.01
CA GLN A 167 -0.51 4.30 -31.64
C GLN A 167 -0.69 5.44 -30.62
N ALA A 168 -1.16 5.12 -29.41
CA ALA A 168 -1.25 6.11 -28.34
C ALA A 168 0.14 6.57 -27.90
N LEU A 169 1.13 5.66 -27.85
CA LEU A 169 2.51 5.94 -27.48
C LEU A 169 3.30 6.67 -28.58
N GLU A 170 2.79 6.78 -29.80
CA GLU A 170 3.38 7.63 -30.85
C GLU A 170 3.09 9.13 -30.63
N LYS A 171 1.98 9.46 -29.96
CA LYS A 171 1.57 10.85 -29.72
C LYS A 171 2.35 11.47 -28.56
N ASN A 172 3.13 12.52 -28.85
CA ASN A 172 3.94 13.22 -27.84
C ASN A 172 3.11 13.75 -26.65
N SER A 173 1.88 14.24 -26.89
CA SER A 173 0.99 14.71 -25.82
C SER A 173 0.64 13.66 -24.76
N ASN A 174 0.66 12.37 -25.13
CA ASN A 174 0.42 11.29 -24.18
C ASN A 174 1.64 11.03 -23.28
N TRP A 175 2.85 11.37 -23.73
CA TRP A 175 4.06 11.30 -22.89
C TRP A 175 4.08 12.39 -21.84
N ASP A 176 3.60 13.59 -22.17
CA ASP A 176 3.48 14.71 -21.22
C ASP A 176 2.55 14.34 -20.04
N VAL A 177 1.48 13.59 -20.32
CA VAL A 177 0.56 13.08 -19.28
C VAL A 177 1.25 12.03 -18.39
N LEU A 178 2.07 11.18 -18.99
CA LEU A 178 2.77 10.09 -18.30
C LEU A 178 4.02 10.56 -17.54
N GLU A 179 4.52 11.78 -17.79
CA GLU A 179 5.73 12.33 -17.16
C GLU A 179 5.65 12.28 -15.62
N ASN A 180 4.50 12.64 -15.06
CA ASN A 180 4.28 12.57 -13.61
C ASN A 180 4.30 11.12 -13.07
N ASP A 181 3.74 10.17 -13.82
CA ASP A 181 3.75 8.76 -13.44
C ASP A 181 5.18 8.18 -13.56
N PHE A 182 5.94 8.59 -14.58
CA PHE A 182 7.35 8.23 -14.71
C PHE A 182 8.16 8.68 -13.49
N HIS A 183 8.01 9.94 -13.06
CA HIS A 183 8.70 10.45 -11.88
C HIS A 183 8.28 9.78 -10.57
N ARG A 184 7.06 9.25 -10.50
CA ARG A 184 6.59 8.47 -9.35
C ARG A 184 7.18 7.07 -9.31
N ILE A 185 7.35 6.44 -10.48
CA ILE A 185 7.69 5.01 -10.61
C ILE A 185 9.20 4.78 -10.76
N PHE A 186 9.91 5.71 -11.40
CA PHE A 186 11.33 5.58 -11.71
C PHE A 186 12.16 6.62 -10.94
N PRO A 187 13.36 6.25 -10.43
CA PRO A 187 14.30 7.23 -9.89
C PRO A 187 14.74 8.20 -11.00
N LEU A 188 15.09 9.44 -10.65
CA LEU A 188 15.59 10.45 -11.61
C LEU A 188 16.83 9.98 -12.40
N SER A 189 17.62 9.05 -11.86
CA SER A 189 18.76 8.43 -12.56
C SER A 189 18.34 7.47 -13.70
N PHE A 190 17.07 7.09 -13.78
CA PHE A 190 16.50 6.16 -14.76
C PHE A 190 15.64 6.85 -15.82
N THR A 191 15.33 8.15 -15.64
CA THR A 191 14.44 8.92 -16.52
C THR A 191 15.14 9.43 -17.77
N ASN A 192 16.00 8.62 -18.41
CA ASN A 192 16.25 8.86 -19.83
C ASN A 192 15.00 8.39 -20.57
N SER A 193 14.03 9.29 -20.76
CA SER A 193 12.68 9.02 -21.28
C SER A 193 12.67 8.18 -22.56
N ILE A 194 13.76 8.25 -23.35
CA ILE A 194 14.01 7.43 -24.54
C ILE A 194 14.13 5.93 -24.21
N LYS A 195 14.83 5.55 -23.13
CA LYS A 195 14.99 4.14 -22.73
C LYS A 195 13.65 3.58 -22.24
N VAL A 196 12.93 4.34 -21.41
CA VAL A 196 11.59 3.94 -20.93
C VAL A 196 10.60 3.82 -22.08
N LYS A 197 10.61 4.77 -23.02
CA LYS A 197 9.78 4.72 -24.23
C LYS A 197 10.05 3.46 -25.05
N LYS A 198 11.32 3.14 -25.29
CA LYS A 198 11.71 1.92 -26.02
C LYS A 198 11.24 0.64 -25.32
N PHE A 199 11.38 0.56 -24.00
CA PHE A 199 10.91 -0.60 -23.22
C PHE A 199 9.39 -0.72 -23.23
N LEU A 200 8.65 0.39 -23.08
CA LEU A 200 7.19 0.38 -23.17
C LEU A 200 6.70 -0.17 -24.52
N PHE A 201 7.35 0.22 -25.63
CA PHE A 201 7.01 -0.31 -26.95
C PHE A 201 7.27 -1.81 -27.09
N SER A 202 8.24 -2.40 -26.38
CA SER A 202 8.54 -3.85 -26.52
C SER A 202 7.50 -4.78 -25.89
N PHE A 203 6.52 -4.24 -25.15
CA PHE A 203 5.41 -5.01 -24.59
C PHE A 203 4.18 -5.10 -25.52
N PHE A 204 4.28 -4.53 -26.72
CA PHE A 204 3.27 -4.61 -27.78
C PHE A 204 3.84 -5.29 -29.03
#